data_AF-A0A6I5KRS2-F1
#
_entry.id   AF-A0A6I5KRS2-F1
#
_cell.length_a   1.000
_cell.length_b   1.000
_cell.length_c   1.000
_cell.angle_alpha   90.00
_cell.angle_beta   90.00
_cell.angle_gamma   90.00
#
_symmetry.space_group_name_H-M   'P 1'
#
loop_
_entity.id
_entity.type
_entity.pdbx_description
1 polymer ?
#
loop_
_entity_poly.entity_id
_entity_poly.type
_entity_poly.pdbx_seq_one_letter_code
_entity_poly.pdbx_strand_id
1 'polypeptide(L)'
;MKIYISSNYRHIDPISRALEVVQSRISIQILRTDYFNIEEQVVPQIIETIQRADVVIADISNENPNTYYEVGVSHALGKPVIFVSQTDNFNRFSLLSYRFYKYDIDDSGIENLAFRLEKILDDSRELEYLKPKRKSRHVLDYQEFTRDNNLNRILNLKGASKYYEFEKWIYELLVEIPDFEPQYNEQRSGKEYDFIVWNSNELQELKGLGNPIPIEVKATKRIENNFIHSLISKAISQGFRSFILITTATLSEGNFNLIKNLKEQSGITILVIDFEKLRSISTSKDLVKALIQSYREFFIY
;
A
#
# COMPACT_ATOMS: atom_id res chain seq x y z
N MET A 1 1.29 -17.97 26.19
CA MET A 1 1.36 -17.02 25.05
C MET A 1 1.89 -15.68 25.52
N LYS A 2 2.85 -15.07 24.82
CA LYS A 2 3.45 -13.78 25.15
C LYS A 2 2.72 -12.64 24.46
N ILE A 3 2.28 -11.64 25.20
CA ILE A 3 1.51 -10.52 24.69
C ILE A 3 2.30 -9.23 24.92
N TYR A 4 2.54 -8.48 23.86
CA TYR A 4 3.14 -7.15 23.96
C TYR A 4 2.04 -6.09 23.93
N ILE A 5 2.12 -5.14 24.86
CA ILE A 5 1.19 -4.02 24.95
C ILE A 5 1.87 -2.79 24.36
N SER A 6 1.25 -2.22 23.33
CA SER A 6 1.65 -0.95 22.74
C SER A 6 0.63 0.11 23.13
N SER A 7 0.94 0.95 24.12
CA SER A 7 0.03 2.00 24.60
C SER A 7 0.81 3.22 25.08
N ASN A 8 0.08 4.33 25.30
CA ASN A 8 0.66 5.56 25.86
C ASN A 8 0.62 5.59 27.41
N TYR A 9 0.10 4.54 28.06
CA TYR A 9 -0.15 4.56 29.50
C TYR A 9 1.07 4.06 30.28
N ARG A 10 1.80 5.00 30.90
CA ARG A 10 3.04 4.67 31.65
C ARG A 10 2.83 3.92 32.96
N HIS A 11 1.64 3.96 33.58
CA HIS A 11 1.47 3.43 34.95
C HIS A 11 0.15 2.69 35.25
N ILE A 12 -0.98 3.05 34.64
CA ILE A 12 -2.27 2.37 34.82
C ILE A 12 -2.93 2.25 33.45
N ASP A 13 -2.62 1.17 32.75
CA ASP A 13 -3.17 0.89 31.44
C ASP A 13 -4.45 0.05 31.61
N PRO A 14 -5.63 0.52 31.16
CA PRO A 14 -6.86 -0.27 31.14
C PRO A 14 -6.68 -1.65 30.48
N ILE A 15 -5.78 -1.75 29.49
CA ILE A 15 -5.46 -3.00 28.81
C ILE A 15 -4.70 -3.94 29.73
N SER A 16 -3.76 -3.42 30.54
CA SER A 16 -3.06 -4.25 31.52
C SER A 16 -4.02 -4.82 32.56
N ARG A 17 -4.95 -4.00 33.09
CA ARG A 17 -5.98 -4.46 34.02
C ARG A 17 -6.87 -5.56 33.39
N ALA A 18 -7.28 -5.37 32.14
CA ALA A 18 -8.05 -6.38 31.43
C ALA A 18 -7.26 -7.68 31.24
N LEU A 19 -5.97 -7.59 30.88
CA LEU A 19 -5.11 -8.76 30.70
C LEU A 19 -4.78 -9.48 32.02
N GLU A 20 -4.71 -8.78 33.14
CA GLU A 20 -4.58 -9.41 34.47
C GLU A 20 -5.80 -10.30 34.77
N VAL A 21 -7.01 -9.84 34.45
CA VAL A 21 -8.23 -10.65 34.54
C VAL A 21 -8.13 -11.87 33.62
N VAL A 22 -7.69 -11.69 32.37
CA VAL A 22 -7.51 -12.80 31.41
C VAL A 22 -6.44 -13.79 31.88
N GLN A 23 -5.34 -13.31 32.48
CA GLN A 23 -4.25 -14.14 32.98
C GLN A 23 -4.68 -15.09 34.10
N SER A 24 -5.73 -14.75 34.86
CA SER A 24 -6.33 -15.66 35.85
C SER A 24 -7.06 -16.85 35.22
N ARG A 25 -7.41 -16.76 33.92
CA ARG A 25 -8.23 -17.74 33.19
C ARG A 25 -7.41 -18.54 32.18
N ILE A 26 -6.42 -17.91 31.53
CA ILE A 26 -5.58 -18.52 30.50
C ILE A 26 -4.09 -18.21 30.70
N SER A 27 -3.20 -19.08 30.21
CA SER A 27 -1.76 -18.95 30.39
C SER A 27 -1.14 -17.92 29.42
N ILE A 28 -1.06 -16.67 29.87
CA ILE A 28 -0.42 -15.57 29.16
C ILE A 28 0.73 -14.96 29.96
N GLN A 29 1.69 -14.38 29.24
CA GLN A 29 2.79 -13.58 29.79
C GLN A 29 2.71 -12.20 29.15
N ILE A 30 2.60 -11.16 29.98
CA ILE A 30 2.55 -9.77 29.51
C ILE A 30 3.99 -9.24 29.39
N LEU A 31 4.35 -8.73 28.22
CA LEU A 31 5.61 -8.06 27.93
C LEU A 31 5.36 -6.55 27.88
N ARG A 32 6.09 -5.78 28.69
CA ARG A 32 5.97 -4.31 28.77
C ARG A 32 7.34 -3.64 28.62
N THR A 33 7.30 -2.41 28.13
CA THR A 33 8.47 -1.55 27.87
C THR A 33 8.94 -0.76 29.08
N ASP A 34 8.17 -0.77 30.18
CA ASP A 34 8.44 0.03 31.38
C ASP A 34 9.77 -0.32 32.09
N TYR A 35 10.40 -1.43 31.69
CA TYR A 35 11.67 -1.94 32.24
C TYR A 35 12.85 -1.81 31.28
N PHE A 36 12.73 -1.02 30.20
CA PHE A 36 13.85 -0.82 29.29
C PHE A 36 15.01 -0.12 29.98
N ASN A 37 16.22 -0.60 29.65
CA ASN A 37 17.44 -0.01 30.15
C ASN A 37 17.60 1.37 29.50
N ILE A 38 17.50 2.43 30.31
CA ILE A 38 17.57 3.82 29.87
C ILE A 38 18.98 4.16 29.36
N GLU A 39 19.99 3.41 29.76
CA GLU A 39 21.38 3.57 29.29
C GLU A 39 21.60 3.01 27.88
N GLU A 40 20.66 2.23 27.35
CA GLU A 40 20.72 1.62 26.01
C GLU A 40 19.77 2.30 25.02
N GLN A 41 19.98 2.06 23.73
CA GLN A 41 19.04 2.52 22.72
C GLN A 41 17.68 1.84 22.90
N VAL A 42 16.61 2.63 22.99
CA VAL A 42 15.25 2.15 23.25
C VAL A 42 14.68 1.37 22.06
N VAL A 43 14.99 1.79 20.83
CA VAL A 43 14.42 1.20 19.61
C VAL A 43 14.79 -0.28 19.42
N PRO A 44 16.06 -0.71 19.55
CA PRO A 44 16.41 -2.13 19.51
C PRO A 44 15.67 -2.97 20.56
N GLN A 45 15.52 -2.46 21.78
CA GLN A 45 14.81 -3.14 22.86
C GLN A 45 13.31 -3.32 22.54
N ILE A 46 12.67 -2.32 21.93
CA ILE A 46 11.29 -2.42 21.42
C ILE A 46 11.19 -3.54 20.38
N ILE A 47 12.05 -3.54 19.37
CA ILE A 47 12.03 -4.52 18.27
C ILE A 47 12.22 -5.94 18.82
N GLU A 48 13.19 -6.13 19.73
CA GLU A 48 13.45 -7.43 20.35
C GLU A 48 12.25 -7.92 21.19
N THR A 49 11.61 -7.01 21.92
CA THR A 49 10.43 -7.33 22.73
C THR A 49 9.25 -7.74 21.86
N ILE A 50 8.97 -7.01 20.78
CA ILE A 50 7.93 -7.35 19.80
C ILE A 50 8.25 -8.68 19.12
N GLN A 51 9.52 -8.94 18.79
CA GLN A 51 9.94 -10.19 18.17
C GLN A 51 9.66 -11.41 19.07
N ARG A 52 9.85 -11.25 20.38
CA ARG A 52 9.56 -12.27 21.41
C ARG A 52 8.06 -12.44 21.70
N ALA A 53 7.21 -11.49 21.32
CA ALA A 53 5.78 -11.56 21.52
C ALA A 53 5.10 -12.49 20.50
N ASP A 54 4.03 -13.17 20.92
CA ASP A 54 3.17 -13.97 20.04
C ASP A 54 2.07 -13.10 19.43
N VAL A 55 1.55 -12.13 20.21
CA VAL A 55 0.46 -11.22 19.83
C VAL A 55 0.77 -9.81 20.34
N VAL A 56 0.35 -8.79 19.59
CA VAL A 56 0.46 -7.38 19.98
C VAL A 56 -0.92 -6.79 20.21
N ILE A 57 -1.12 -6.08 21.31
CA ILE A 57 -2.33 -5.30 21.57
C ILE A 57 -1.95 -3.82 21.49
N ALA A 58 -2.58 -3.09 20.57
CA ALA A 58 -2.26 -1.70 20.29
C ALA A 58 -3.42 -0.78 20.68
N ASP A 59 -3.17 0.13 21.62
CA ASP A 59 -4.11 1.19 22.00
C ASP A 59 -3.97 2.41 21.09
N ILE A 60 -4.94 2.59 20.20
CA ILE A 60 -4.94 3.71 19.25
C ILE A 60 -5.79 4.89 19.71
N SER A 61 -6.32 4.88 20.93
CA SER A 61 -7.25 5.91 21.45
C SER A 61 -6.71 7.34 21.34
N ASN A 62 -5.38 7.49 21.49
CA ASN A 62 -4.71 8.80 21.58
C ASN A 62 -3.80 9.10 20.37
N GLU A 63 -3.84 8.28 19.32
CA GLU A 63 -3.00 8.43 18.12
C GLU A 63 -1.49 8.57 18.42
N ASN A 64 -0.98 7.86 19.43
CA ASN A 64 0.42 7.96 19.82
C ASN A 64 1.35 7.51 18.67
N PRO A 65 2.28 8.36 18.18
CA PRO A 65 3.23 7.99 17.13
C PRO A 65 4.06 6.74 17.46
N ASN A 66 4.39 6.52 18.74
CA ASN A 66 5.13 5.34 19.17
C ASN A 66 4.31 4.06 18.96
N THR A 67 2.99 4.12 19.24
CA THR A 67 2.09 2.99 19.00
C THR A 67 2.02 2.65 17.51
N TYR A 68 1.93 3.65 16.64
CA TYR A 68 1.96 3.40 15.19
C TYR A 68 3.30 2.84 14.69
N TYR A 69 4.42 3.30 15.25
CA TYR A 69 5.73 2.73 14.97
C TYR A 69 5.78 1.24 15.35
N GLU A 70 5.36 0.90 16.57
CA GLU A 70 5.35 -0.46 17.09
C GLU A 70 4.39 -1.37 16.31
N VAL A 71 3.23 -0.86 15.89
CA VAL A 71 2.31 -1.55 14.97
C VAL A 71 3.00 -1.82 13.63
N GLY A 72 3.71 -0.85 13.06
CA GLY A 72 4.46 -1.01 11.82
C GLY A 72 5.53 -2.11 11.92
N VAL A 73 6.32 -2.11 13.00
CA VAL A 73 7.31 -3.16 13.29
C VAL A 73 6.63 -4.53 13.45
N SER A 74 5.51 -4.58 14.16
CA SER A 74 4.73 -5.80 14.39
C SER A 74 4.21 -6.38 13.07
N HIS A 75 3.70 -5.53 12.17
CA HIS A 75 3.26 -5.93 10.84
C HIS A 75 4.42 -6.44 9.98
N ALA A 76 5.58 -5.76 9.99
CA ALA A 76 6.76 -6.21 9.26
C ALA A 76 7.24 -7.60 9.71
N LEU A 77 7.09 -7.90 11.01
CA LEU A 77 7.40 -9.19 11.61
C LEU A 77 6.27 -10.24 11.46
N GLY A 78 5.15 -9.91 10.80
CA GLY A 78 4.03 -10.81 10.60
C GLY A 78 3.24 -11.14 11.87
N LYS A 79 3.34 -10.31 12.91
CA LYS A 79 2.66 -10.53 14.20
C LYS A 79 1.19 -10.12 14.09
N PRO A 80 0.26 -10.89 14.70
CA PRO A 80 -1.12 -10.46 14.82
C PRO A 80 -1.24 -9.24 15.74
N VAL A 81 -2.05 -8.27 15.32
CA VAL A 81 -2.28 -7.03 16.06
C VAL A 81 -3.76 -6.88 16.40
N ILE A 82 -4.07 -6.79 17.68
CA ILE A 82 -5.41 -6.48 18.20
C ILE A 82 -5.45 -4.97 18.45
N PHE A 83 -6.23 -4.24 17.66
CA PHE A 83 -6.45 -2.81 17.87
C PHE A 83 -7.56 -2.58 18.88
N VAL A 84 -7.30 -1.75 19.88
CA VAL A 84 -8.30 -1.32 20.87
C VAL A 84 -8.36 0.20 20.92
N SER A 85 -9.55 0.75 21.19
CA SER A 85 -9.74 2.20 21.26
C SER A 85 -10.90 2.57 22.18
N GLN A 86 -10.78 3.68 22.90
CA GLN A 86 -11.87 4.29 23.66
C GLN A 86 -12.80 5.13 22.78
N THR A 87 -12.30 5.58 21.64
CA THR A 87 -13.03 6.48 20.74
C THR A 87 -13.14 5.91 19.33
N ASP A 88 -14.12 6.41 18.59
CA ASP A 88 -14.28 6.13 17.17
C ASP A 88 -13.56 7.17 16.29
N ASN A 89 -12.93 8.19 16.91
CA ASN A 89 -12.43 9.40 16.26
C ASN A 89 -10.91 9.46 16.21
N PHE A 90 -10.29 8.34 15.83
CA PHE A 90 -8.87 8.25 15.49
C PHE A 90 -8.70 8.25 13.97
N ASN A 91 -7.50 8.59 13.50
CA ASN A 91 -7.14 8.71 12.10
C ASN A 91 -7.24 7.35 11.43
N ARG A 92 -8.38 7.13 10.78
CA ARG A 92 -8.70 5.85 10.16
C ARG A 92 -7.91 5.59 8.87
N PHE A 93 -7.29 6.61 8.26
CA PHE A 93 -6.73 6.53 6.89
C PHE A 93 -5.66 5.45 6.69
N SER A 94 -4.89 5.07 7.71
CA SER A 94 -3.84 4.04 7.62
C SER A 94 -4.32 2.63 8.00
N LEU A 95 -5.47 2.50 8.67
CA LEU A 95 -5.96 1.24 9.27
C LEU A 95 -7.39 0.84 8.84
N LEU A 96 -7.97 1.47 7.82
CA LEU A 96 -9.36 1.23 7.35
C LEU A 96 -9.75 -0.24 7.12
N SER A 97 -8.77 -1.12 6.89
CA SER A 97 -8.98 -2.56 6.66
C SER A 97 -8.91 -3.42 7.93
N TYR A 98 -8.54 -2.86 9.08
CA TYR A 98 -8.35 -3.59 10.33
C TYR A 98 -9.53 -3.39 11.28
N ARG A 99 -9.90 -4.48 11.97
CA ARG A 99 -10.92 -4.46 13.03
C ARG A 99 -10.32 -3.84 14.28
N PHE A 100 -11.09 -2.96 14.93
CA PHE A 100 -10.77 -2.44 16.25
C PHE A 100 -11.88 -2.80 17.24
N TYR A 101 -11.51 -2.89 18.52
CA TYR A 101 -12.41 -3.23 19.61
C TYR A 101 -12.53 -2.03 20.54
N LYS A 102 -13.75 -1.50 20.63
CA LYS A 102 -14.04 -0.39 21.53
C LYS A 102 -14.06 -0.85 22.99
N TYR A 103 -13.54 -0.03 23.88
CA TYR A 103 -13.60 -0.26 25.32
C TYR A 103 -13.83 1.02 26.12
N ASP A 104 -14.32 0.88 27.35
CA ASP A 104 -14.50 1.96 28.32
C ASP A 104 -13.58 1.72 29.53
N ILE A 105 -13.19 2.78 30.24
CA ILE A 105 -12.22 2.70 31.35
C ILE A 105 -12.86 2.28 32.69
N ASP A 106 -14.18 2.34 32.81
CA ASP A 106 -14.86 1.89 34.03
C ASP A 106 -14.74 0.37 34.23
N ASP A 107 -15.03 -0.11 35.45
CA ASP A 107 -14.81 -1.52 35.79
C ASP A 107 -15.63 -2.49 34.92
N SER A 108 -16.82 -2.06 34.46
CA SER A 108 -17.64 -2.83 33.52
C SER A 108 -16.99 -2.88 32.13
N GLY A 109 -16.48 -1.75 31.65
CA GLY A 109 -15.72 -1.64 30.41
C GLY A 109 -14.47 -2.51 30.40
N ILE A 110 -13.74 -2.58 31.52
CA ILE A 110 -12.56 -3.43 31.68
C ILE A 110 -12.93 -4.91 31.66
N GLU A 111 -13.98 -5.34 32.36
CA GLU A 111 -14.46 -6.74 32.30
C GLU A 111 -14.94 -7.12 30.90
N ASN A 112 -15.63 -6.21 30.21
CA ASN A 112 -16.04 -6.40 28.82
C ASN A 112 -14.84 -6.54 27.88
N LEU A 113 -13.80 -5.71 28.06
CA LEU A 113 -12.56 -5.82 27.30
C LEU A 113 -11.84 -7.14 27.60
N ALA A 114 -11.74 -7.53 28.87
CA ALA A 114 -11.13 -8.78 29.30
C ALA A 114 -11.82 -9.99 28.65
N PHE A 115 -13.16 -10.04 28.70
CA PHE A 115 -13.93 -11.09 28.05
C PHE A 115 -13.70 -11.15 26.54
N ARG A 116 -13.65 -10.00 25.86
CA ARG A 116 -13.36 -9.94 24.41
C ARG A 116 -11.94 -10.42 24.09
N LEU A 117 -10.95 -9.95 24.85
CA LEU A 117 -9.55 -10.35 24.68
C LEU A 117 -9.40 -11.86 24.91
N GLU A 118 -9.99 -12.41 25.97
CA GLU A 118 -10.01 -13.86 26.23
C GLU A 118 -10.53 -14.63 25.01
N LYS A 119 -11.67 -14.23 24.43
CA LYS A 119 -12.23 -14.89 23.25
C LYS A 119 -11.35 -14.80 22.01
N ILE A 120 -10.70 -13.66 21.77
CA ILE A 120 -9.80 -13.48 20.63
C ILE A 120 -8.53 -14.33 20.82
N LEU A 121 -7.97 -14.31 22.04
CA LEU A 121 -6.72 -14.98 22.40
C LEU A 121 -6.87 -16.50 22.40
N ASP A 122 -8.06 -17.03 22.70
CA ASP A 122 -8.37 -18.46 22.64
C ASP A 122 -8.71 -18.96 21.22
N ASP A 123 -9.14 -18.09 20.29
CA ASP A 123 -9.44 -18.51 18.90
C ASP A 123 -8.23 -18.31 17.99
N SER A 124 -7.47 -19.40 17.80
CA SER A 124 -6.34 -19.43 16.86
C SER A 124 -6.66 -18.95 15.44
N ARG A 125 -7.90 -19.08 14.97
CA ARG A 125 -8.31 -18.59 13.64
C ARG A 125 -8.44 -17.07 13.65
N GLU A 126 -9.02 -16.50 14.71
CA GLU A 126 -9.09 -15.04 14.88
C GLU A 126 -7.67 -14.44 14.92
N LEU A 127 -6.74 -15.05 15.66
CA LEU A 127 -5.35 -14.61 15.66
C LEU A 127 -4.71 -14.69 14.27
N GLU A 128 -5.00 -15.74 13.49
CA GLU A 128 -4.52 -15.82 12.10
C GLU A 128 -5.14 -14.74 11.21
N TYR A 129 -6.43 -14.42 11.37
CA TYR A 129 -7.10 -13.34 10.64
C TYR A 129 -6.55 -11.95 10.98
N LEU A 130 -6.06 -11.76 12.21
CA LEU A 130 -5.47 -10.51 12.70
C LEU A 130 -4.00 -10.34 12.33
N LYS A 131 -3.32 -11.38 11.83
CA LYS A 131 -2.02 -11.19 11.20
C LYS A 131 -2.18 -10.24 10.03
N PRO A 132 -1.16 -9.41 9.76
CA PRO A 132 -1.12 -8.65 8.53
C PRO A 132 -1.31 -9.64 7.39
N LYS A 133 -2.46 -9.54 6.72
CA LYS A 133 -2.68 -10.29 5.50
C LYS A 133 -1.64 -9.74 4.54
N ARG A 134 -0.58 -10.50 4.29
CA ARG A 134 0.01 -10.46 2.96
C ARG A 134 -1.18 -10.67 2.06
N LYS A 135 -1.53 -9.69 1.22
CA LYS A 135 -2.36 -10.03 0.07
C LYS A 135 -1.56 -11.16 -0.59
N SER A 136 -1.99 -12.40 -0.40
CA SER A 136 -1.76 -13.40 -1.43
C SER A 136 -2.25 -12.67 -2.65
N ARG A 137 -1.34 -12.36 -3.57
CA ARG A 137 -1.73 -11.90 -4.90
C ARG A 137 -2.88 -12.83 -5.26
N HIS A 138 -4.11 -12.31 -5.32
CA HIS A 138 -5.23 -13.06 -5.88
C HIS A 138 -4.96 -13.06 -7.40
N VAL A 139 -3.92 -13.80 -7.76
CA VAL A 139 -3.91 -14.74 -8.85
C VAL A 139 -5.20 -15.55 -8.68
N LEU A 140 -6.05 -15.61 -9.72
CA LEU A 140 -7.34 -16.32 -9.84
C LEU A 140 -8.56 -15.37 -9.71
N ASP A 141 -9.15 -14.84 -10.79
CA ASP A 141 -9.67 -15.56 -11.96
C ASP A 141 -8.68 -15.81 -13.12
N TYR A 142 -8.25 -17.06 -13.23
CA TYR A 142 -7.55 -17.60 -14.38
C TYR A 142 -8.57 -18.27 -15.29
N GLN A 143 -8.77 -17.69 -16.46
CA GLN A 143 -8.85 -18.50 -17.66
C GLN A 143 -7.70 -18.06 -18.56
N GLU A 144 -6.88 -19.04 -18.88
CA GLU A 144 -5.79 -19.06 -19.84
C GLU A 144 -5.76 -17.84 -20.77
N PHE A 145 -4.70 -17.02 -20.65
CA PHE A 145 -4.16 -16.40 -21.85
C PHE A 145 -2.68 -16.72 -21.94
N THR A 146 -2.43 -17.66 -22.84
CA THR A 146 -1.14 -18.04 -23.43
C THR A 146 -0.19 -16.86 -23.55
N ARG A 147 1.06 -17.08 -23.11
CA ARG A 147 2.22 -16.17 -23.20
C ARG A 147 2.69 -15.95 -24.64
N ASP A 148 1.81 -15.51 -25.54
CA ASP A 148 2.14 -15.21 -26.93
C ASP A 148 1.57 -13.86 -27.37
N ASN A 149 2.45 -12.93 -27.76
CA ASN A 149 2.20 -11.65 -28.44
C ASN A 149 0.89 -10.91 -28.06
N ASN A 150 0.72 -10.62 -26.76
CA ASN A 150 -0.50 -10.00 -26.22
C ASN A 150 -0.90 -8.69 -26.92
N LEU A 151 0.06 -7.82 -27.29
CA LEU A 151 -0.24 -6.52 -27.87
C LEU A 151 -1.00 -6.64 -29.21
N ASN A 152 -0.57 -7.49 -30.13
CA ASN A 152 -1.25 -7.64 -31.43
C ASN A 152 -2.69 -8.14 -31.28
N ARG A 153 -2.92 -9.07 -30.34
CA ARG A 153 -4.27 -9.54 -30.00
C ARG A 153 -5.12 -8.39 -29.47
N ILE A 154 -4.62 -7.62 -28.50
CA ILE A 154 -5.31 -6.47 -27.90
C ILE A 154 -5.65 -5.42 -28.95
N LEU A 155 -4.73 -5.13 -29.88
CA LEU A 155 -4.96 -4.14 -30.94
C LEU A 155 -6.11 -4.51 -31.88
N ASN A 156 -6.35 -5.81 -32.08
CA ASN A 156 -7.43 -6.34 -32.92
C ASN A 156 -8.81 -6.31 -32.24
N LEU A 157 -8.87 -6.15 -30.92
CA LEU A 157 -10.13 -6.01 -30.18
C LEU A 157 -10.79 -4.65 -30.45
N LYS A 158 -12.10 -4.58 -30.21
CA LYS A 158 -12.90 -3.36 -30.40
C LYS A 158 -13.67 -3.00 -29.12
N GLY A 159 -14.00 -1.71 -28.99
CA GLY A 159 -14.82 -1.21 -27.89
C GLY A 159 -14.22 -1.48 -26.51
N ALA A 160 -15.09 -1.69 -25.52
CA ALA A 160 -14.72 -1.87 -24.12
C ALA A 160 -13.74 -3.03 -23.88
N SER A 161 -13.83 -4.12 -24.65
CA SER A 161 -12.94 -5.28 -24.51
C SER A 161 -11.47 -4.93 -24.77
N LYS A 162 -11.20 -4.01 -25.71
CA LYS A 162 -9.84 -3.56 -25.98
C LYS A 162 -9.23 -2.84 -24.77
N TYR A 163 -10.01 -1.94 -24.15
CA TYR A 163 -9.57 -1.18 -22.98
C TYR A 163 -9.31 -2.12 -21.80
N TYR A 164 -10.25 -3.02 -21.52
CA TYR A 164 -10.12 -4.00 -20.44
C TYR A 164 -8.90 -4.91 -20.60
N GLU A 165 -8.71 -5.51 -21.78
CA GLU A 165 -7.56 -6.40 -22.02
C GLU A 165 -6.23 -5.65 -22.01
N PHE A 166 -6.21 -4.38 -22.42
CA PHE A 166 -5.02 -3.55 -22.34
C PHE A 166 -4.64 -3.20 -20.89
N GLU A 167 -5.59 -2.73 -20.08
CA GLU A 167 -5.38 -2.49 -18.64
C GLU A 167 -4.94 -3.76 -17.93
N LYS A 168 -5.60 -4.89 -18.19
CA LYS A 168 -5.26 -6.19 -17.60
C LYS A 168 -3.83 -6.61 -17.94
N TRP A 169 -3.42 -6.49 -19.21
CA TRP A 169 -2.06 -6.84 -19.62
C TRP A 169 -1.00 -5.96 -18.94
N ILE A 170 -1.25 -4.65 -18.81
CA ILE A 170 -0.35 -3.76 -18.08
C ILE A 170 -0.28 -4.13 -16.60
N TYR A 171 -1.42 -4.44 -15.97
CA TYR A 171 -1.47 -4.88 -14.58
C TYR A 171 -0.63 -6.15 -14.36
N GLU A 172 -0.77 -7.15 -15.21
CA GLU A 172 0.00 -8.40 -15.16
C GLU A 172 1.51 -8.13 -15.20
N LEU A 173 1.95 -7.22 -16.07
CA LEU A 173 3.36 -6.81 -16.14
C LEU A 173 3.82 -6.09 -14.86
N LEU A 174 3.00 -5.18 -14.32
CA LEU A 174 3.32 -4.41 -13.11
C LEU A 174 3.45 -5.31 -11.88
N VAL A 175 2.57 -6.30 -11.71
CA VAL A 175 2.59 -7.24 -10.57
C VAL A 175 3.85 -8.11 -10.58
N GLU A 176 4.40 -8.41 -11.76
CA GLU A 176 5.63 -9.19 -11.87
C GLU A 176 6.90 -8.39 -11.54
N ILE A 177 6.85 -7.05 -11.51
CA ILE A 177 8.01 -6.22 -11.17
C ILE A 177 8.30 -6.36 -9.66
N PRO A 178 9.53 -6.73 -9.26
CA PRO A 178 9.91 -6.76 -7.85
C PRO A 178 9.73 -5.40 -7.17
N ASP A 179 9.18 -5.42 -5.96
CA ASP A 179 8.96 -4.25 -5.11
C ASP A 179 7.93 -3.23 -5.64
N PHE A 180 7.19 -3.59 -6.69
CA PHE A 180 5.98 -2.89 -7.12
C PHE A 180 4.75 -3.52 -6.45
N GLU A 181 3.93 -2.69 -5.83
CA GLU A 181 2.62 -3.07 -5.31
C GLU A 181 1.52 -2.24 -6.01
N PRO A 182 1.06 -2.68 -7.19
CA PRO A 182 0.01 -1.98 -7.93
C PRO A 182 -1.36 -2.16 -7.26
N GLN A 183 -2.07 -1.06 -7.07
CA GLN A 183 -3.48 -1.01 -6.69
C GLN A 183 -4.30 -0.57 -7.91
N TYR A 184 -5.24 -1.43 -8.34
CA TYR A 184 -6.20 -1.12 -9.38
C TYR A 184 -7.39 -0.37 -8.79
N ASN A 185 -7.86 0.65 -9.50
CA ASN A 185 -9.02 1.40 -9.06
C ASN A 185 -10.31 0.88 -9.69
N GLU A 186 -11.07 0.10 -8.92
CA GLU A 186 -12.34 -0.48 -9.38
C GLU A 186 -13.45 0.59 -9.53
N GLN A 187 -13.35 1.73 -8.84
CA GLN A 187 -14.32 2.83 -8.95
C GLN A 187 -13.96 3.75 -10.12
N ARG A 188 -14.49 3.41 -11.31
CA ARG A 188 -14.35 4.16 -12.58
C ARG A 188 -15.06 5.51 -12.59
N SER A 189 -14.78 6.38 -11.62
CA SER A 189 -15.33 7.74 -11.57
C SER A 189 -14.68 8.69 -12.59
N GLY A 190 -13.61 8.25 -13.28
CA GLY A 190 -12.83 9.04 -14.25
C GLY A 190 -11.96 10.14 -13.61
N LYS A 191 -12.04 10.31 -12.28
CA LYS A 191 -11.27 11.32 -11.53
C LYS A 191 -9.90 10.82 -11.07
N GLU A 192 -9.69 9.51 -11.05
CA GLU A 192 -8.53 8.85 -10.48
C GLU A 192 -7.74 8.10 -11.55
N TYR A 193 -6.44 7.89 -11.32
CA TYR A 193 -5.57 7.14 -12.22
C TYR A 193 -5.96 5.67 -12.25
N ASP A 194 -5.71 4.98 -13.36
CA ASP A 194 -6.08 3.57 -13.53
C ASP A 194 -5.33 2.67 -12.53
N PHE A 195 -4.08 3.01 -12.24
CA PHE A 195 -3.28 2.34 -11.20
C PHE A 195 -2.55 3.33 -10.31
N ILE A 196 -2.41 2.96 -9.04
CA ILE A 196 -1.48 3.56 -8.09
C ILE A 196 -0.48 2.48 -7.68
N VAL A 197 0.80 2.70 -7.93
CA VAL A 197 1.85 1.71 -7.63
C VAL A 197 2.70 2.19 -6.46
N TRP A 198 2.67 1.45 -5.36
CA TRP A 198 3.65 1.66 -4.29
C TRP A 198 4.96 1.04 -4.73
N ASN A 199 6.02 1.84 -4.73
CA ASN A 199 7.33 1.44 -5.21
C ASN A 199 8.34 1.44 -4.06
N SER A 200 8.77 0.24 -3.67
CA SER A 200 9.84 0.04 -2.66
C SER A 200 11.19 -0.31 -3.31
N ASN A 201 11.30 -0.20 -4.64
CA ASN A 201 12.49 -0.56 -5.39
C ASN A 201 13.63 0.45 -5.16
N GLU A 202 14.86 -0.06 -5.09
CA GLU A 202 16.09 0.74 -4.88
C GLU A 202 16.63 1.43 -6.15
N LEU A 203 16.07 1.14 -7.34
CA LEU A 203 16.48 1.76 -8.60
C LEU A 203 16.23 3.27 -8.60
N GLN A 204 17.30 4.04 -8.82
CA GLN A 204 17.30 5.50 -8.72
C GLN A 204 16.29 6.16 -9.67
N GLU A 205 16.21 5.70 -10.93
CA GLU A 205 15.25 6.23 -11.90
C GLU A 205 13.79 6.04 -11.43
N LEU A 206 13.46 4.90 -10.82
CA LEU A 206 12.10 4.61 -10.35
C LEU A 206 11.80 5.34 -9.03
N LYS A 207 12.79 5.50 -8.14
CA LYS A 207 12.66 6.35 -6.93
C LYS A 207 12.38 7.81 -7.28
N GLY A 208 12.98 8.30 -8.37
CA GLY A 208 12.79 9.68 -8.84
C GLY A 208 11.35 10.02 -9.25
N LEU A 209 10.50 9.01 -9.46
CA LEU A 209 9.08 9.20 -9.80
C LEU A 209 8.22 9.57 -8.58
N GLY A 210 8.73 9.35 -7.37
CA GLY A 210 7.96 9.48 -6.13
C GLY A 210 7.30 8.17 -5.72
N ASN A 211 6.65 8.20 -4.55
CA ASN A 211 5.94 7.05 -4.00
C ASN A 211 4.65 7.54 -3.30
N PRO A 212 3.45 7.12 -3.75
CA PRO A 212 3.21 6.17 -4.82
C PRO A 212 3.34 6.76 -6.24
N ILE A 213 3.45 5.89 -7.24
CA ILE A 213 3.57 6.21 -8.67
C ILE A 213 2.20 6.01 -9.34
N PRO A 214 1.50 7.09 -9.71
CA PRO A 214 0.28 6.99 -10.52
C PRO A 214 0.57 6.57 -11.97
N ILE A 215 -0.29 5.71 -12.51
CA ILE A 215 -0.20 5.23 -13.91
C ILE A 215 -1.58 5.36 -14.57
N GLU A 216 -1.59 6.04 -15.72
CA GLU A 216 -2.73 6.13 -16.63
C GLU A 216 -2.49 5.24 -17.85
N VAL A 217 -3.51 4.48 -18.26
CA VAL A 217 -3.45 3.56 -19.39
C VAL A 217 -4.48 3.97 -20.44
N LYS A 218 -4.03 4.18 -21.69
CA LYS A 218 -4.91 4.64 -22.78
C LYS A 218 -4.80 3.81 -24.04
N ALA A 219 -5.83 3.01 -24.33
CA ALA A 219 -5.97 2.34 -25.62
C ALA A 219 -6.60 3.28 -26.67
N THR A 220 -5.79 4.13 -27.32
CA THR A 220 -6.24 5.05 -28.37
C THR A 220 -5.31 5.04 -29.58
N LYS A 221 -5.77 5.58 -30.72
CA LYS A 221 -4.94 5.80 -31.92
C LYS A 221 -4.12 7.08 -31.84
N ARG A 222 -4.62 8.08 -31.12
CA ARG A 222 -3.98 9.40 -30.97
C ARG A 222 -4.19 9.94 -29.56
N ILE A 223 -3.19 10.65 -29.05
CA ILE A 223 -3.28 11.43 -27.82
C ILE A 223 -3.57 12.89 -28.18
N GLU A 224 -4.67 13.41 -27.65
CA GLU A 224 -5.03 14.82 -27.79
C GLU A 224 -4.31 15.67 -26.75
N ASN A 225 -3.98 16.91 -27.11
CA ASN A 225 -3.28 17.82 -26.20
C ASN A 225 -4.11 18.12 -24.93
N ASN A 226 -5.43 18.27 -25.08
CA ASN A 226 -6.35 18.48 -23.95
C ASN A 226 -6.31 17.34 -22.94
N PHE A 227 -6.10 16.11 -23.41
CA PHE A 227 -5.94 14.96 -22.52
C PHE A 227 -4.66 15.09 -21.69
N ILE A 228 -3.52 15.46 -22.31
CA ILE A 228 -2.27 15.69 -21.58
C ILE A 228 -2.43 16.79 -20.52
N HIS A 229 -3.07 17.92 -20.87
CA HIS A 229 -3.38 18.97 -19.91
C HIS A 229 -4.25 18.46 -18.74
N SER A 230 -5.28 17.65 -19.04
CA SER A 230 -6.15 17.09 -18.00
C SER A 230 -5.41 16.18 -17.02
N LEU A 231 -4.45 15.38 -17.50
CA LEU A 231 -3.64 14.51 -16.64
C LEU A 231 -2.71 15.32 -15.75
N ILE A 232 -2.12 16.41 -16.26
CA ILE A 232 -1.32 17.29 -15.42
C ILE A 232 -2.17 17.98 -14.36
N SER A 233 -3.31 18.55 -14.72
CA SER A 233 -4.24 19.14 -13.73
C SER A 233 -4.67 18.13 -12.67
N LYS A 234 -4.88 16.86 -13.06
CA LYS A 234 -5.17 15.74 -12.16
C LYS A 234 -3.99 15.42 -11.24
N ALA A 235 -2.76 15.41 -11.74
CA ALA A 235 -1.56 15.23 -10.93
C ALA A 235 -1.36 16.37 -9.92
N ILE A 236 -1.52 17.64 -10.34
CA ILE A 236 -1.44 18.82 -9.45
C ILE A 236 -2.44 18.70 -8.31
N SER A 237 -3.72 18.42 -8.63
CA SER A 237 -4.78 18.40 -7.63
C SER A 237 -4.64 17.26 -6.61
N GLN A 238 -4.00 16.17 -7.00
CA GLN A 238 -3.73 15.00 -6.15
C GLN A 238 -2.34 15.04 -5.48
N GLY A 239 -1.53 16.08 -5.74
CA GLY A 239 -0.22 16.27 -5.13
C GLY A 239 0.89 15.36 -5.68
N PHE A 240 0.72 14.80 -6.87
CA PHE A 240 1.73 13.95 -7.50
C PHE A 240 2.80 14.77 -8.23
N ARG A 241 4.07 14.38 -8.04
CA ARG A 241 5.22 15.01 -8.72
C ARG A 241 5.53 14.39 -10.07
N SER A 242 5.06 13.16 -10.30
CA SER A 242 5.17 12.52 -11.60
C SER A 242 4.06 11.49 -11.79
N PHE A 243 3.85 11.07 -13.04
CA PHE A 243 3.00 9.94 -13.38
C PHE A 243 3.49 9.26 -14.65
N ILE A 244 3.03 8.03 -14.87
CA ILE A 244 3.32 7.25 -16.07
C ILE A 244 2.08 7.22 -16.95
N LEU A 245 2.23 7.53 -18.24
CA LEU A 245 1.23 7.31 -19.28
C LEU A 245 1.67 6.13 -20.15
N ILE A 246 0.84 5.09 -20.21
CA ILE A 246 1.06 3.94 -21.10
C ILE A 246 -0.05 3.95 -22.16
N THR A 247 0.32 4.05 -23.44
CA THR A 247 -0.67 4.28 -24.50
C THR A 247 -0.38 3.51 -25.78
N THR A 248 -1.43 3.01 -26.43
CA THR A 248 -1.32 2.37 -27.76
C THR A 248 -1.17 3.37 -28.91
N ALA A 249 -1.11 4.67 -28.62
CA ALA A 249 -0.85 5.70 -29.62
C ALA A 249 0.63 6.04 -29.67
N THR A 250 1.13 6.36 -30.86
CA THR A 250 2.45 6.98 -31.02
C THR A 250 2.36 8.46 -30.67
N LEU A 251 3.32 8.97 -29.90
CA LEU A 251 3.42 10.40 -29.62
C LEU A 251 3.86 11.15 -30.87
N SER A 252 3.16 12.24 -31.21
CA SER A 252 3.68 13.18 -32.21
C SER A 252 4.76 14.09 -31.61
N GLU A 253 5.61 14.68 -32.46
CA GLU A 253 6.61 15.67 -32.03
C GLU A 253 5.96 16.84 -31.24
N GLY A 254 4.77 17.28 -31.67
CA GLY A 254 3.99 18.28 -30.95
C GLY A 254 3.55 17.84 -29.55
N ASN A 255 3.18 16.57 -29.37
CA ASN A 255 2.88 16.05 -28.02
C ASN A 255 4.14 16.02 -27.15
N PHE A 256 5.28 15.64 -27.74
CA PHE A 256 6.57 15.57 -27.04
C PHE A 256 7.01 16.95 -26.52
N ASN A 257 6.94 17.97 -27.39
CA ASN A 257 7.25 19.35 -27.03
C ASN A 257 6.27 19.89 -25.98
N LEU A 258 4.98 19.56 -26.09
CA LEU A 258 3.99 19.94 -25.10
C LEU A 258 4.32 19.37 -23.70
N ILE A 259 4.68 18.08 -23.63
CA ILE A 259 5.04 17.43 -22.37
C ILE A 259 6.26 18.11 -21.73
N LYS A 260 7.29 18.43 -22.52
CA LYS A 260 8.48 19.15 -22.04
C LYS A 260 8.13 20.54 -21.50
N ASN A 261 7.39 21.33 -22.27
CA ASN A 261 6.97 22.67 -21.85
C ASN A 261 6.13 22.63 -20.57
N LEU A 262 5.22 21.65 -20.45
CA LEU A 262 4.38 21.53 -19.26
C LEU A 262 5.16 21.06 -18.04
N LYS A 263 6.19 20.21 -18.20
CA LYS A 263 7.12 19.85 -17.13
C LYS A 263 7.82 21.11 -16.59
N GLU A 264 8.35 21.96 -17.46
CA GLU A 264 9.01 23.21 -17.06
C GLU A 264 8.07 24.15 -16.29
N GLN A 265 6.80 24.23 -16.70
CA GLN A 265 5.82 25.11 -16.08
C GLN A 265 5.25 24.59 -14.76
N SER A 266 4.94 23.29 -14.69
CA SER A 266 4.24 22.68 -13.55
C SER A 266 5.18 21.98 -12.55
N GLY A 267 6.40 21.66 -12.96
CA GLY A 267 7.32 20.80 -12.21
C GLY A 267 6.91 19.32 -12.19
N ILE A 268 5.81 18.93 -12.86
CA ILE A 268 5.33 17.56 -12.91
C ILE A 268 5.95 16.84 -14.09
N THR A 269 6.52 15.67 -13.83
CA THR A 269 7.14 14.87 -14.90
C THR A 269 6.21 13.77 -15.39
N ILE A 270 6.17 13.59 -16.70
CA ILE A 270 5.38 12.53 -17.35
C ILE A 270 6.34 11.54 -17.99
N LEU A 271 6.28 10.28 -17.55
CA LEU A 271 6.89 9.18 -18.31
C LEU A 271 5.89 8.67 -19.32
N VAL A 272 6.31 8.50 -20.57
CA VAL A 272 5.43 7.96 -21.60
C VAL A 272 6.00 6.70 -22.21
N ILE A 273 5.23 5.63 -22.09
CA ILE A 273 5.40 4.39 -22.86
C ILE A 273 4.37 4.42 -23.98
N ASP A 274 4.79 4.89 -25.14
CA ASP A 274 3.96 5.01 -26.33
C ASP A 274 3.99 3.72 -27.16
N PHE A 275 3.30 3.74 -28.30
CA PHE A 275 3.18 2.56 -29.15
C PHE A 275 4.52 1.95 -29.57
N GLU A 276 5.52 2.77 -29.93
CA GLU A 276 6.81 2.24 -30.39
C GLU A 276 7.54 1.50 -29.28
N LYS A 277 7.50 2.01 -28.04
CA LYS A 277 8.06 1.33 -26.88
C LYS A 277 7.27 0.07 -26.52
N LEU A 278 5.93 0.14 -26.55
CA LEU A 278 5.04 -0.99 -26.24
C LEU A 278 5.30 -2.22 -27.10
N ARG A 279 5.65 -2.04 -28.38
CA ARG A 279 5.94 -3.15 -29.31
C ARG A 279 7.10 -4.03 -28.86
N SER A 280 8.02 -3.49 -28.06
CA SER A 280 9.17 -4.22 -27.55
C SER A 280 8.92 -4.89 -26.18
N ILE A 281 7.77 -4.63 -25.55
CA ILE A 281 7.46 -5.12 -24.22
C ILE A 281 6.76 -6.48 -24.33
N SER A 282 7.47 -7.54 -23.91
CA SER A 282 6.88 -8.88 -23.76
C SER A 282 6.92 -9.38 -22.31
N THR A 283 7.81 -8.81 -21.49
CA THR A 283 8.00 -9.17 -20.09
C THR A 283 8.00 -7.94 -19.19
N SER A 284 7.80 -8.15 -17.88
CA SER A 284 7.96 -7.12 -16.84
C SER A 284 9.35 -6.47 -16.86
N LYS A 285 10.41 -7.22 -17.19
CA LYS A 285 11.76 -6.68 -17.37
C LYS A 285 11.85 -5.69 -18.53
N ASP A 286 11.14 -5.94 -19.63
CA ASP A 286 11.11 -5.03 -20.78
C ASP A 286 10.34 -3.75 -20.44
N LEU A 287 9.25 -3.86 -19.68
CA LEU A 287 8.53 -2.70 -19.16
C LEU A 287 9.43 -1.81 -18.28
N VAL A 288 10.21 -2.41 -17.37
CA VAL A 288 11.17 -1.66 -16.54
C VAL A 288 12.23 -0.96 -17.41
N LYS A 289 12.78 -1.63 -18.42
CA LYS A 289 13.74 -1.01 -19.35
C LYS A 289 13.11 0.18 -20.09
N ALA A 290 11.87 0.02 -20.57
CA ALA A 290 11.15 1.09 -21.26
C ALA A 290 10.86 2.28 -20.34
N LEU A 291 10.54 2.03 -19.06
CA LEU A 291 10.37 3.08 -18.04
C LEU A 291 11.68 3.83 -17.78
N ILE A 292 12.80 3.13 -17.62
CA ILE A 292 14.12 3.74 -17.43
C ILE A 292 14.51 4.58 -18.67
N GLN A 293 14.27 4.06 -19.87
CA GLN A 293 14.51 4.82 -21.10
C GLN A 293 13.65 6.08 -21.14
N SER A 294 12.36 5.96 -20.85
CA SER A 294 11.46 7.12 -20.80
C SER A 294 11.86 8.11 -19.71
N TYR A 295 12.36 7.64 -18.56
CA TYR A 295 12.89 8.50 -17.51
C TYR A 295 14.03 9.35 -18.06
N ARG A 296 15.00 8.75 -18.75
CA ARG A 296 16.14 9.48 -19.34
C ARG A 296 15.70 10.49 -20.39
N GLU A 297 14.69 10.18 -21.19
CA GLU A 297 14.16 11.08 -22.22
C GLU A 297 13.46 12.31 -21.63
N PHE A 298 12.77 12.17 -20.50
CA PHE A 298 11.89 13.21 -19.95
C PHE A 298 12.35 13.80 -18.61
N PHE A 299 13.28 13.21 -17.86
CA PHE A 299 13.81 13.74 -16.61
C PHE A 299 15.15 14.47 -16.77
N ILE A 300 16.07 13.92 -17.57
CA ILE A 300 17.45 14.44 -17.68
C ILE A 300 17.57 15.62 -18.66
N TYR A 301 16.63 15.71 -19.60
CA TYR A 301 16.53 16.80 -20.58
C TYR A 301 15.32 17.70 -20.34
#